data_AF-A0AAN1URN8-F1
#
_entry.id   AF-A0AAN1URN8-F1
#
_cell.length_a   1.000
_cell.length_b   1.000
_cell.length_c   1.000
_cell.angle_alpha   90.00
_cell.angle_beta   90.00
_cell.angle_gamma   90.00
#
_symmetry.space_group_name_H-M   'P 1'
#
loop_
_entity.id
_entity.type
_entity.pdbx_description
1 polymer ?
#
loop_
_entity_poly.entity_id
_entity_poly.type
_entity_poly.pdbx_seq_one_letter_code
_entity_poly.pdbx_strand_id
1 'polypeptide(L)'
;MTIQTCPICGAGLLHPHSELMAVEHLGQHGTIESHYAVCDACGSAQAGATEARLNKRAMIAFKKRVQGLLTGNEVRELRKRWGLSQEDAAKAFGGGPVAFSKYEADDVMQSDAMDKLLRLAADVPAALDKLLADAKVLRQAEHWENVVVVSFAQYRQAKAALVQRHEISNEVSYG
;
A
#
# COMPACT_ATOMS: atom_id res chain seq x y z
N MET A 1 -10.02 -28.81 -11.69
CA MET A 1 -8.61 -28.74 -12.14
C MET A 1 -8.61 -28.92 -13.64
N THR A 2 -8.33 -27.85 -14.40
CA THR A 2 -8.24 -27.91 -15.86
C THR A 2 -6.86 -28.41 -16.24
N ILE A 3 -6.79 -29.66 -16.68
CA ILE A 3 -5.56 -30.27 -17.21
C ILE A 3 -5.35 -29.67 -18.60
N GLN A 4 -4.26 -28.92 -18.80
CA GLN A 4 -3.95 -28.28 -20.07
C GLN A 4 -2.84 -29.04 -20.82
N THR A 5 -3.04 -29.25 -22.11
CA THR A 5 -2.01 -29.80 -23.00
C THR A 5 -0.85 -28.82 -23.13
N CYS A 6 0.37 -29.33 -23.11
CA CYS A 6 1.59 -28.56 -23.23
C CYS A 6 1.67 -27.88 -24.61
N PRO A 7 1.74 -26.54 -24.69
CA PRO A 7 1.81 -25.83 -25.98
C PRO A 7 3.19 -25.96 -26.64
N ILE A 8 4.22 -26.41 -25.91
CA ILE A 8 5.58 -26.55 -26.44
C ILE A 8 5.75 -27.85 -27.24
N CYS A 9 5.26 -28.98 -26.71
CA CYS A 9 5.41 -30.28 -27.37
C CYS A 9 4.11 -30.81 -27.99
N GLY A 10 2.96 -30.27 -27.62
CA GLY A 10 1.64 -30.69 -28.12
C GLY A 10 1.17 -32.07 -27.65
N ALA A 11 1.98 -32.81 -26.91
CA ALA A 11 1.69 -34.20 -26.53
C ALA A 11 1.47 -34.40 -25.02
N GLY A 12 2.28 -33.75 -24.17
CA GLY A 12 2.21 -33.93 -22.73
C GLY A 12 1.16 -33.04 -22.05
N LEU A 13 0.92 -33.32 -20.77
CA LEU A 13 0.02 -32.57 -19.91
C LEU A 13 0.82 -31.73 -18.92
N LEU A 14 0.32 -30.53 -18.63
CA LEU A 14 0.89 -29.62 -17.65
C LEU A 14 0.35 -29.91 -16.26
N HIS A 15 1.26 -30.19 -15.33
CA HIS A 15 0.96 -30.43 -13.93
C HIS A 15 1.37 -29.22 -13.09
N PRO A 16 0.49 -28.67 -12.22
CA PRO A 16 0.84 -27.53 -11.38
C PRO A 16 1.93 -27.88 -10.35
N HIS A 17 2.85 -26.95 -10.14
CA HIS A 17 3.92 -27.00 -9.15
C HIS A 17 4.02 -25.65 -8.43
N SER A 18 4.44 -25.70 -7.16
CA SER A 18 4.92 -24.51 -6.45
C SER A 18 6.17 -24.83 -5.64
N GLU A 19 7.08 -23.87 -5.55
CA GLU A 19 8.29 -23.98 -4.77
C GLU A 19 8.70 -22.64 -4.18
N LEU A 20 9.53 -22.66 -3.14
CA LEU A 20 10.15 -21.45 -2.60
C LEU A 20 11.39 -21.12 -3.41
N MET A 21 11.41 -19.94 -4.02
CA MET A 21 12.54 -19.42 -4.76
C MET A 21 13.24 -18.30 -3.98
N ALA A 22 14.57 -18.35 -3.94
CA ALA A 22 15.39 -17.26 -3.44
C ALA A 22 15.30 -16.06 -4.40
N VAL A 23 15.13 -14.87 -3.84
CA VAL A 23 15.04 -13.60 -4.57
C VAL A 23 15.88 -12.54 -3.89
N GLU A 24 16.31 -11.55 -4.68
CA GLU A 24 17.06 -10.40 -4.22
C GLU A 24 16.37 -9.11 -4.69
N HIS A 25 16.35 -8.11 -3.81
CA HIS A 25 15.95 -6.75 -4.15
C HIS A 25 16.70 -5.76 -3.28
N LEU A 26 17.37 -4.77 -3.89
CA LEU A 26 18.16 -3.74 -3.20
C LEU A 26 19.20 -4.30 -2.19
N GLY A 27 19.86 -5.39 -2.57
CA GLY A 27 20.86 -6.11 -1.79
C GLY A 27 20.26 -7.02 -0.69
N GLN A 28 18.95 -6.96 -0.46
CA GLN A 28 18.28 -7.80 0.52
C GLN A 28 17.80 -9.10 -0.12
N HIS A 29 18.11 -10.21 0.52
CA HIS A 29 17.74 -11.55 0.07
C HIS A 29 16.51 -12.04 0.83
N GLY A 30 15.67 -12.83 0.16
CA GLY A 30 14.54 -13.49 0.79
C GLY A 30 14.03 -14.64 -0.06
N THR A 31 12.91 -15.21 0.36
CA THR A 31 12.25 -16.30 -0.37
C THR A 31 10.81 -15.92 -0.67
N ILE A 32 10.36 -16.23 -1.89
CA ILE A 32 8.96 -16.10 -2.30
C ILE A 32 8.46 -17.43 -2.85
N GLU A 33 7.15 -17.65 -2.75
CA GLU A 33 6.50 -18.77 -3.43
C GLU A 33 6.40 -18.46 -4.93
N SER A 34 6.85 -19.42 -5.74
CA SER A 34 6.78 -19.40 -7.20
C SER A 34 5.88 -20.52 -7.66
N HIS A 35 4.90 -20.19 -8.48
CA HIS A 35 3.94 -21.10 -9.08
C HIS A 35 4.24 -21.25 -10.58
N TYR A 36 4.16 -22.47 -11.08
CA TYR A 36 4.33 -22.81 -12.50
C TYR A 36 3.72 -24.19 -12.77
N ALA A 37 3.77 -24.65 -14.00
CA ALA A 37 3.40 -26.01 -14.36
C ALA A 37 4.53 -26.68 -15.13
N VAL A 38 4.68 -28.00 -14.97
CA VAL A 38 5.70 -28.81 -15.63
C VAL A 38 5.03 -29.85 -16.51
N CYS A 39 5.53 -30.00 -17.74
CA CYS A 39 5.05 -31.00 -18.66
C CYS A 39 5.61 -32.39 -18.34
N ASP A 40 4.75 -33.40 -18.25
CA ASP A 40 5.13 -34.80 -18.01
C ASP A 40 5.85 -35.49 -19.19
N ALA A 41 5.71 -34.97 -20.41
CA ALA A 41 6.33 -35.56 -21.61
C ALA A 41 7.68 -34.92 -21.97
N CYS A 42 7.77 -33.59 -22.00
CA CYS A 42 8.98 -32.87 -22.43
C CYS A 42 9.72 -32.13 -21.32
N GLY A 43 9.20 -32.12 -20.08
CA GLY A 43 9.83 -31.47 -18.94
C GLY A 43 9.81 -29.93 -18.96
N SER A 44 9.19 -29.30 -19.96
CA SER A 44 9.11 -27.83 -20.02
C SER A 44 8.34 -27.26 -18.82
N ALA A 45 8.94 -26.27 -18.16
CA ALA A 45 8.33 -25.50 -17.09
C ALA A 45 7.75 -24.19 -17.64
N GLN A 46 6.50 -23.89 -17.29
CA GLN A 46 5.74 -22.78 -17.86
C GLN A 46 4.88 -22.13 -16.78
N ALA A 47 4.86 -20.80 -16.72
CA ALA A 47 3.91 -20.05 -15.89
C ALA A 47 2.82 -19.46 -16.77
N GLY A 48 1.57 -19.90 -16.58
CA GLY A 48 0.41 -19.34 -17.25
C GLY A 48 0.06 -17.95 -16.69
N ALA A 49 -1.02 -17.36 -17.20
CA ALA A 49 -1.45 -16.02 -16.78
C ALA A 49 -1.78 -15.95 -15.28
N THR A 50 -2.34 -17.03 -14.71
CA THR A 50 -2.68 -17.12 -13.29
C THR A 50 -1.42 -17.20 -12.43
N GLU A 51 -0.50 -18.11 -12.78
CA GLU A 51 0.76 -18.32 -12.07
C GLU A 51 1.64 -17.08 -12.14
N ALA A 52 1.77 -16.47 -13.32
CA ALA A 52 2.53 -15.24 -13.51
C ALA A 52 1.98 -14.10 -12.63
N ARG A 53 0.66 -14.02 -12.45
CA ARG A 53 0.04 -13.05 -11.55
C ARG A 53 0.37 -13.32 -10.08
N LEU A 54 0.29 -14.58 -9.64
CA LEU A 54 0.65 -14.96 -8.27
C LEU A 54 2.12 -14.64 -7.97
N ASN A 55 3.02 -15.02 -8.88
CA ASN A 55 4.46 -14.77 -8.74
C ASN A 55 4.77 -13.28 -8.70
N LYS A 56 4.11 -12.48 -9.55
CA LYS A 56 4.23 -11.03 -9.53
C LYS A 56 3.80 -10.44 -8.18
N ARG A 57 2.68 -10.88 -7.63
CA ARG A 57 2.18 -10.42 -6.33
C ARG A 57 3.14 -10.76 -5.20
N ALA A 58 3.66 -12.00 -5.18
CA ALA A 58 4.65 -12.43 -4.21
C ALA A 58 5.92 -11.56 -4.26
N MET A 59 6.39 -11.24 -5.47
CA MET A 59 7.52 -10.35 -5.67
C MET A 59 7.22 -8.90 -5.23
N ILE A 60 6.03 -8.37 -5.51
CA ILE A 60 5.64 -7.02 -5.07
C ILE A 60 5.56 -6.95 -3.54
N ALA A 61 4.95 -7.95 -2.89
CA ALA A 61 4.89 -8.03 -1.43
C ALA A 61 6.31 -8.07 -0.82
N PHE A 62 7.23 -8.84 -1.40
CA PHE A 62 8.63 -8.86 -0.98
C PHE A 62 9.29 -7.48 -1.13
N LYS A 63 9.13 -6.81 -2.28
CA LYS A 63 9.69 -5.49 -2.54
C LYS A 63 9.17 -4.42 -1.57
N LYS A 64 7.87 -4.47 -1.24
CA LYS A 64 7.27 -3.57 -0.23
C LYS A 64 7.93 -3.76 1.13
N ARG A 65 8.10 -5.00 1.59
CA ARG A 65 8.78 -5.30 2.87
C ARG A 65 10.21 -4.78 2.88
N VAL A 66 10.98 -5.03 1.82
CA VAL A 66 12.38 -4.56 1.69
C VAL A 66 12.47 -3.04 1.77
N GLN A 67 11.49 -2.33 1.20
CA GLN A 67 11.43 -0.86 1.18
C GLN A 67 10.69 -0.26 2.40
N GLY A 68 10.20 -1.07 3.34
CA GLY A 68 9.45 -0.60 4.51
C GLY A 68 8.05 -0.06 4.21
N LEU A 69 7.51 -0.36 3.03
CA LEU A 69 6.16 0.03 2.63
C LEU A 69 5.12 -0.96 3.18
N LEU A 70 3.89 -0.48 3.41
CA LEU A 70 2.75 -1.29 3.81
C LEU A 70 2.48 -2.39 2.77
N THR A 71 2.42 -3.63 3.24
CA THR A 71 1.98 -4.80 2.47
C THR A 71 0.49 -4.68 2.13
N GLY A 72 0.02 -5.45 1.14
CA GLY A 72 -1.41 -5.46 0.79
C GLY A 72 -2.32 -5.82 1.98
N ASN A 73 -1.88 -6.72 2.85
CA ASN A 73 -2.62 -7.08 4.05
C ASN A 73 -2.68 -5.92 5.06
N GLU A 74 -1.58 -5.22 5.32
CA GLU A 74 -1.58 -4.07 6.23
C GLU A 74 -2.47 -2.93 5.71
N VAL A 75 -2.44 -2.66 4.39
CA VAL A 75 -3.36 -1.68 3.77
C VAL A 75 -4.82 -2.09 3.97
N ARG A 76 -5.13 -3.39 3.81
CA ARG A 76 -6.48 -3.92 4.05
C ARG A 76 -6.90 -3.75 5.51
N GLU A 77 -6.02 -4.08 6.44
CA GLU A 77 -6.28 -3.98 7.88
C GLU A 77 -6.54 -2.54 8.30
N LEU A 78 -5.73 -1.58 7.83
CA LEU A 78 -5.94 -0.15 8.08
C LEU A 78 -7.31 0.31 7.55
N ARG A 79 -7.62 -0.02 6.29
CA ARG A 79 -8.91 0.35 5.69
C ARG A 79 -10.09 -0.23 6.47
N LYS A 80 -10.00 -1.51 6.86
CA LYS A 80 -11.04 -2.19 7.64
C LYS A 80 -11.19 -1.59 9.03
N ARG A 81 -10.09 -1.20 9.68
CA ARG A 81 -10.10 -0.49 10.96
C ARG A 81 -10.83 0.85 10.86
N TRP A 82 -10.72 1.56 9.74
CA TRP A 82 -11.47 2.79 9.49
C TRP A 82 -12.92 2.57 9.06
N GLY A 83 -13.35 1.32 8.89
CA GLY A 83 -14.71 0.99 8.44
C GLY A 83 -15.00 1.34 6.99
N LEU A 84 -13.97 1.53 6.15
CA LEU A 84 -14.14 2.00 4.77
C LEU A 84 -14.27 0.86 3.77
N SER A 85 -15.09 1.05 2.73
CA SER A 85 -15.00 0.23 1.52
C SER A 85 -13.75 0.59 0.70
N GLN A 86 -13.36 -0.28 -0.25
CA GLN A 86 -12.24 0.04 -1.16
C GLN A 86 -12.53 1.29 -2.00
N GLU A 87 -13.78 1.49 -2.37
CA GLU A 87 -14.23 2.66 -3.12
C GLU A 87 -14.14 3.93 -2.28
N ASP A 88 -14.61 3.89 -1.02
CA ASP A 88 -14.54 5.03 -0.11
C ASP A 88 -13.10 5.41 0.20
N ALA A 89 -12.24 4.42 0.43
CA ALA A 89 -10.82 4.66 0.63
C ALA A 89 -10.16 5.25 -0.63
N ALA A 90 -10.50 4.76 -1.82
CA ALA A 90 -10.01 5.34 -3.08
C ALA A 90 -10.48 6.79 -3.28
N LYS A 91 -11.70 7.13 -2.86
CA LYS A 91 -12.19 8.52 -2.88
C LYS A 91 -11.45 9.41 -1.88
N ALA A 92 -11.21 8.91 -0.66
CA ALA A 92 -10.58 9.66 0.42
C ALA A 92 -9.08 9.89 0.22
N PHE A 93 -8.34 8.86 -0.20
CA PHE A 93 -6.89 8.91 -0.34
C PHE A 93 -6.42 9.15 -1.78
N GLY A 94 -7.28 8.88 -2.77
CA GLY A 94 -6.97 9.00 -4.19
C GLY A 94 -6.40 7.71 -4.83
N GLY A 95 -5.65 7.87 -5.92
CA GLY A 95 -5.10 6.76 -6.71
C GLY A 95 -6.06 6.16 -7.76
N GLY A 96 -7.31 6.62 -7.79
CA GLY A 96 -8.35 6.14 -8.71
C GLY A 96 -9.16 4.96 -8.15
N PRO A 97 -10.29 4.60 -8.80
CA PRO A 97 -11.33 3.75 -8.20
C PRO A 97 -10.89 2.32 -7.87
N VAL A 98 -9.78 1.83 -8.45
CA VAL A 98 -9.25 0.48 -8.25
C VAL A 98 -7.91 0.47 -7.51
N ALA A 99 -7.50 1.59 -6.92
CA ALA A 99 -6.21 1.70 -6.24
C ALA A 99 -6.11 0.72 -5.05
N PHE A 100 -7.07 0.78 -4.13
CA PHE A 100 -7.06 -0.06 -2.93
C PHE A 100 -7.19 -1.54 -3.24
N SER A 101 -7.97 -1.93 -4.26
CA SER A 101 -8.02 -3.34 -4.67
C SER A 101 -6.67 -3.84 -5.21
N LYS A 102 -5.94 -3.00 -5.94
CA LYS A 102 -4.58 -3.33 -6.43
C LYS A 102 -3.54 -3.33 -5.31
N TYR A 103 -3.60 -2.37 -4.39
CA TYR A 103 -2.67 -2.29 -3.27
C TYR A 103 -2.84 -3.48 -2.33
N GLU A 104 -4.08 -3.82 -1.98
CA GLU A 104 -4.42 -4.95 -1.10
C GLU A 104 -4.13 -6.32 -1.70
N ALA A 105 -4.10 -6.42 -3.02
CA ALA A 105 -3.78 -7.65 -3.73
C ALA A 105 -2.30 -7.75 -4.11
N ASP A 106 -1.48 -6.74 -3.76
CA ASP A 106 -0.08 -6.63 -4.19
C ASP A 106 0.10 -6.70 -5.71
N ASP A 107 -0.89 -6.22 -6.49
CA ASP A 107 -0.78 -6.10 -7.94
C ASP A 107 0.09 -4.91 -8.36
N VAL A 108 0.17 -3.89 -7.49
CA VAL A 108 0.93 -2.64 -7.66
C VAL A 108 1.48 -2.16 -6.31
N MET A 109 2.67 -1.56 -6.33
CA MET A 109 3.23 -0.83 -5.20
C MET A 109 2.62 0.57 -5.11
N GLN A 110 2.16 0.97 -3.93
CA GLN A 110 1.82 2.36 -3.66
C GLN A 110 3.07 3.25 -3.70
N SER A 111 2.88 4.55 -3.91
CA SER A 111 3.97 5.53 -3.78
C SER A 111 4.30 5.77 -2.31
N ASP A 112 5.51 6.24 -2.04
CA ASP A 112 5.93 6.64 -0.68
C ASP A 112 5.00 7.71 -0.08
N ALA A 113 4.50 8.62 -0.91
CA ALA A 113 3.55 9.65 -0.47
C ALA A 113 2.22 9.03 -0.01
N MET A 114 1.70 8.05 -0.76
CA MET A 114 0.49 7.32 -0.37
C MET A 114 0.72 6.51 0.90
N ASP A 115 1.87 5.82 1.02
CA ASP A 115 2.22 5.04 2.22
C ASP A 115 2.26 5.92 3.47
N LYS A 116 2.96 7.07 3.38
CA LYS A 116 3.03 8.06 4.46
C LYS A 116 1.65 8.63 4.80
N LEU A 117 0.80 8.89 3.81
CA LEU A 117 -0.55 9.39 4.03
C LEU A 117 -1.43 8.37 4.78
N LEU A 118 -1.35 7.09 4.41
CA LEU A 118 -2.06 6.01 5.09
C LEU A 118 -1.61 5.87 6.55
N ARG A 119 -0.30 5.94 6.81
CA ARG A 119 0.24 5.89 8.18
C ARG A 119 -0.17 7.12 8.98
N LEU A 120 -0.07 8.31 8.41
CA LEU A 120 -0.51 9.55 9.05
C LEU A 120 -2.00 9.50 9.42
N ALA A 121 -2.86 8.98 8.54
CA ALA A 121 -4.28 8.82 8.83
C ALA A 121 -4.55 7.75 9.90
N ALA A 122 -3.66 6.77 10.07
CA ALA A 122 -3.74 5.79 11.14
C ALA A 122 -3.38 6.40 12.51
N ASP A 123 -2.37 7.28 12.53
CA ASP A 123 -1.84 7.88 13.76
C ASP A 123 -2.58 9.16 14.16
N VAL A 124 -3.11 9.91 13.19
CA VAL A 124 -3.78 11.20 13.38
C VAL A 124 -5.22 11.13 12.89
N PRO A 125 -6.18 10.90 13.79
CA PRO A 125 -7.59 10.69 13.46
C PRO A 125 -8.23 11.88 12.76
N ALA A 126 -7.89 13.08 13.21
CA ALA A 126 -8.37 14.32 12.59
C ALA A 126 -7.92 14.44 11.13
N ALA A 127 -6.77 13.85 10.75
CA ALA A 127 -6.33 13.82 9.36
C ALA A 127 -7.21 12.89 8.53
N LEU A 128 -7.54 11.70 9.06
CA LEU A 128 -8.50 10.80 8.43
C LEU A 128 -9.87 11.48 8.27
N ASP A 129 -10.40 12.10 9.33
CA ASP A 129 -11.69 12.78 9.29
C ASP A 129 -11.71 13.91 8.25
N LYS A 130 -10.61 14.66 8.13
CA LYS A 130 -10.46 15.69 7.10
C LYS A 130 -10.51 15.11 5.69
N LEU A 131 -9.78 14.02 5.43
CA LEU A 131 -9.78 13.35 4.12
C LEU A 131 -11.17 12.80 3.77
N LEU A 132 -11.86 12.20 4.75
CA LEU A 132 -13.22 11.69 4.56
C LEU A 132 -14.22 12.81 4.29
N ALA A 133 -14.13 13.93 5.02
CA ALA A 133 -14.98 15.09 4.82
C ALA A 133 -14.78 15.71 3.41
N ASP A 134 -13.54 15.85 2.97
CA ASP A 134 -13.21 16.37 1.63
C ASP A 134 -13.75 15.46 0.52
N ALA A 135 -13.71 14.14 0.75
CA ALA A 135 -14.24 13.14 -0.17
C ALA A 135 -15.76 12.90 -0.04
N LYS A 136 -16.44 13.60 0.88
CA LYS A 136 -17.86 13.42 1.19
C LYS A 136 -18.22 11.97 1.56
N VAL A 137 -17.29 11.26 2.19
CA VAL A 137 -17.48 9.89 2.69
C VAL A 137 -18.00 9.98 4.13
N LEU A 138 -19.18 9.43 4.36
CA LEU A 138 -19.77 9.39 5.70
C LEU A 138 -19.14 8.23 6.50
N ARG A 139 -18.65 8.53 7.70
CA ARG A 139 -18.27 7.54 8.70
C ARG A 139 -19.08 7.79 9.97
N GLN A 140 -19.51 6.72 10.64
CA GLN A 140 -19.94 6.84 12.03
C GLN A 140 -18.71 7.22 12.85
N ALA A 141 -18.63 8.48 13.27
CA ALA A 141 -17.51 8.97 14.05
C ALA A 141 -17.42 8.16 15.34
N GLU A 142 -16.30 7.47 15.55
CA GLU A 142 -15.89 7.08 16.89
C GLU A 142 -15.56 8.37 17.64
N HIS A 143 -16.03 8.50 18.88
CA HIS A 143 -15.85 9.71 19.66
C HIS A 143 -14.40 9.75 20.18
N TRP A 144 -13.54 10.53 19.54
CA TRP A 144 -12.15 10.70 19.97
C TRP A 144 -12.10 11.77 21.07
N GLU A 145 -12.11 11.35 22.34
CA GLU A 145 -12.10 12.26 23.51
C GLU A 145 -10.87 13.18 23.59
N ASN A 146 -9.79 12.90 22.85
CA ASN A 146 -8.48 13.53 23.08
C ASN A 146 -8.00 14.52 22.00
N VAL A 147 -8.83 14.87 21.01
CA VAL A 147 -8.44 15.89 20.02
C VAL A 147 -9.06 17.23 20.38
N VAL A 148 -8.32 18.06 21.11
CA VAL A 148 -8.66 19.48 21.27
C VAL A 148 -8.31 20.18 19.96
N VAL A 149 -9.32 20.40 19.11
CA VAL A 149 -9.18 21.28 17.94
C VAL A 149 -9.03 22.71 18.45
N VAL A 150 -7.81 23.22 18.46
CA VAL A 150 -7.53 24.61 18.83
C VAL A 150 -7.98 25.52 17.68
N SER A 151 -9.08 26.25 17.88
CA SER A 151 -9.54 27.25 16.94
C SER A 151 -8.73 28.54 17.08
N PHE A 152 -7.85 28.81 16.11
CA PHE A 152 -7.12 30.08 16.05
C PHE A 152 -8.01 31.29 15.79
N ALA A 153 -9.26 31.10 15.34
CA ALA A 153 -10.23 32.18 15.19
C ALA A 153 -10.66 32.76 16.56
N GLN A 154 -10.69 31.93 17.60
CA GLN A 154 -11.00 32.35 18.97
C GLN A 154 -9.84 33.13 19.62
N TYR A 155 -8.62 33.01 19.08
CA TYR A 155 -7.41 33.65 19.60
C TYR A 155 -7.16 35.06 19.01
N ARG A 156 -8.16 35.72 18.41
CA ARG A 156 -8.03 37.11 17.93
C ARG A 156 -7.94 38.15 19.06
N GLN A 157 -8.29 37.80 20.30
CA GLN A 157 -8.29 38.75 21.42
C GLN A 157 -7.14 38.57 22.41
N ALA A 158 -6.31 37.54 22.25
CA ALA A 158 -5.09 37.44 23.05
C ALA A 158 -4.08 38.43 22.47
N LYS A 159 -3.71 39.46 23.24
CA LYS A 159 -2.53 40.26 22.96
C LYS A 159 -1.35 39.30 22.92
N ALA A 160 -0.83 39.01 21.73
CA ALA A 160 0.42 38.29 21.58
C ALA A 160 1.53 39.17 22.21
N ALA A 161 1.91 38.85 23.44
CA ALA A 161 3.11 39.41 24.04
C ALA A 161 4.30 38.70 23.38
N LEU A 162 5.16 39.47 22.73
CA LEU A 162 6.38 38.96 22.13
C LEU A 162 7.33 38.55 23.27
N VAL A 163 7.32 37.26 23.65
CA VAL A 163 8.07 36.74 24.80
C VAL A 163 9.57 36.81 24.55
N GLN A 164 10.00 36.55 23.31
CA GLN A 164 11.40 36.64 22.90
C GLN A 164 11.49 36.98 21.41
N ARG A 165 12.34 37.94 21.09
CA ARG A 165 12.76 38.25 19.71
C ARG A 165 14.12 37.61 19.50
N HIS A 166 14.20 36.61 18.64
CA HIS A 166 15.48 36.16 18.10
C HIS A 166 15.68 36.84 16.75
N GLU A 167 16.76 37.61 16.63
CA GLU A 167 17.20 38.10 15.34
C GLU A 167 17.69 36.90 14.54
N ILE A 168 16.97 36.58 13.47
CA ILE A 168 17.47 35.66 12.45
C ILE A 168 18.46 36.48 11.65
N SER A 169 19.75 36.40 12.01
CA SER A 169 20.82 36.91 11.18
C SER A 169 20.76 36.18 9.83
N ASN A 170 20.27 36.88 8.82
CA ASN A 170 20.38 36.46 7.43
C ASN A 170 21.86 36.42 7.05
N GLU A 171 22.34 35.25 6.64
CA GLU A 171 22.98 34.99 5.35
C GLU A 171 23.69 33.64 5.41
N VAL A 172 23.12 32.64 4.73
CA VAL A 172 23.95 31.58 4.14
C VAL A 172 23.63 31.57 2.66
N SER A 173 24.47 32.29 1.92
CA SER A 173 24.64 32.13 0.49
C SER A 173 25.15 30.72 0.23
N TYR A 174 24.38 29.91 -0.50
CA TYR A 174 24.91 28.72 -1.15
C TYR A 174 25.44 29.14 -2.52
N GLY A 175 26.77 29.17 -2.63
CA GLY A 175 27.47 29.09 -3.91
C GLY A 175 27.55 27.65 -4.41
#